data_AF-A0A959Z1Q7-F1
#
_entry.id   AF-A0A959Z1Q7-F1
#
_cell.length_a   1.000
_cell.length_b   1.000
_cell.length_c   1.000
_cell.angle_alpha   90.00
_cell.angle_beta   90.00
_cell.angle_gamma   90.00
#
_symmetry.space_group_name_H-M   'P 1'
#
loop_
_entity.id
_entity.type
_entity.pdbx_description
1 polymer ?
#
loop_
_entity_poly.entity_id
_entity_poly.type
_entity_poly.pdbx_seq_one_letter_code
_entity_poly.pdbx_strand_id
1 'polypeptide(L)'
;DPGPWFNSAKFFDIEYQTYGRVPAELEAGHDAHTWEHPDGRRSLHLVWEKVSRRFLGVNALGVRLRHEVFDAWLREGASIDAVVAGLERAHFDPEFHRRYVRDLAQSFMPVVP
;
A
#
# COMPACT_ATOMS: atom_id res chain seq x y z
N ASP A 1 -21.49 5.13 10.19
CA ASP A 1 -21.13 4.66 8.84
C ASP A 1 -20.11 3.54 8.96
N PRO A 2 -20.28 2.38 8.31
CA PRO A 2 -19.18 1.43 8.21
C PRO A 2 -18.00 2.14 7.51
N GLY A 3 -16.80 1.98 8.06
CA GLY A 3 -15.60 2.60 7.49
C GLY A 3 -15.24 2.06 6.11
N PRO A 4 -14.13 2.55 5.52
CA PRO A 4 -13.50 1.92 4.37
C PRO A 4 -13.43 0.40 4.52
N TRP A 5 -13.67 -0.32 3.43
CA TRP A 5 -13.58 -1.77 3.46
C TRP A 5 -12.17 -2.21 3.82
N PHE A 6 -12.06 -3.21 4.70
CA PHE A 6 -10.79 -3.84 5.04
C PHE A 6 -11.00 -5.34 5.25
N ASN A 7 -9.94 -6.10 4.98
CA ASN A 7 -9.86 -7.50 5.36
C ASN A 7 -8.42 -7.83 5.78
N SER A 8 -8.27 -8.71 6.77
CA SER A 8 -6.97 -9.22 7.18
C SER A 8 -7.07 -10.71 7.43
N ALA A 9 -6.06 -11.45 6.98
CA ALA A 9 -5.91 -12.87 7.22
C ALA A 9 -4.47 -13.17 7.63
N LYS A 10 -4.31 -14.20 8.46
CA LYS A 10 -2.99 -14.70 8.86
C LYS A 10 -2.89 -16.17 8.47
N PHE A 11 -1.88 -16.49 7.67
CA PHE A 11 -1.57 -17.83 7.20
C PHE A 11 -0.20 -18.22 7.77
N PHE A 12 -0.19 -18.99 8.86
CA PHE A 12 1.02 -19.29 9.63
C PHE A 12 1.75 -17.99 10.04
N ASP A 13 2.96 -17.77 9.52
CA ASP A 13 3.79 -16.59 9.79
C ASP A 13 3.61 -15.47 8.74
N ILE A 14 2.73 -15.67 7.76
CA ILE A 14 2.47 -14.70 6.69
C ILE A 14 1.18 -13.94 7.00
N GLU A 15 1.25 -12.61 6.98
CA GLU A 15 0.09 -11.75 7.08
C GLU A 15 -0.35 -11.26 5.70
N TYR A 16 -1.66 -11.28 5.47
CA TYR A 16 -2.30 -10.68 4.32
C TYR A 16 -3.26 -9.61 4.82
N GLN A 17 -3.14 -8.39 4.28
CA GLN A 17 -4.02 -7.29 4.61
C GLN A 17 -4.48 -6.61 3.33
N THR A 18 -5.73 -6.17 3.32
CA THR A 18 -6.27 -5.36 2.23
C THR A 18 -7.11 -4.23 2.81
N TYR A 19 -6.92 -3.04 2.26
CA TYR A 19 -7.61 -1.82 2.65
C TYR A 19 -8.12 -1.13 1.39
N GLY A 20 -9.38 -0.72 1.37
CA GLY A 20 -10.00 -0.03 0.24
C GLY A 20 -10.30 -0.97 -0.93
N ARG A 21 -10.23 -0.46 -2.16
CA ARG A 21 -10.63 -1.18 -3.37
C ARG A 21 -9.39 -1.56 -4.19
N VAL A 22 -9.15 -2.87 -4.27
CA VAL A 22 -8.05 -3.46 -5.05
C VAL A 22 -8.63 -4.54 -5.96
N PRO A 23 -9.07 -4.19 -7.18
CA PRO A 23 -9.72 -5.14 -8.09
C PRO A 23 -8.70 -6.15 -8.64
N ALA A 24 -9.17 -7.35 -8.95
CA ALA A 24 -8.33 -8.40 -9.57
C ALA A 24 -7.86 -8.00 -10.99
N GLU A 25 -8.66 -7.20 -11.69
CA GLU A 25 -8.32 -6.61 -12.98
C GLU A 25 -8.34 -5.09 -12.85
N LEU A 26 -7.31 -4.42 -13.36
CA LEU A 26 -7.19 -2.97 -13.26
C LEU A 26 -8.22 -2.29 -14.18
N GLU A 27 -9.12 -1.52 -13.59
CA GLU A 27 -10.18 -0.83 -14.33
C GLU A 27 -9.64 0.32 -15.19
N ALA A 28 -10.35 0.64 -16.28
CA ALA A 28 -10.07 1.80 -17.10
C ALA A 28 -10.16 3.09 -16.26
N GLY A 29 -9.02 3.77 -16.09
CA GLY A 29 -8.91 4.98 -15.28
C GLY A 29 -8.17 4.78 -13.95
N HIS A 30 -7.82 3.55 -13.58
CA HIS A 30 -6.97 3.27 -12.42
C HIS A 30 -5.55 2.93 -12.84
N ASP A 31 -4.60 3.28 -12.00
CA ASP A 31 -3.21 2.87 -12.11
C ASP A 31 -2.82 2.05 -10.89
N ALA A 32 -1.73 1.30 -11.01
CA ALA A 32 -1.27 0.47 -9.93
C ALA A 32 0.27 0.35 -9.90
N HIS A 33 0.80 0.08 -8.71
CA HIS A 33 2.20 -0.23 -8.51
C HIS A 33 2.34 -1.41 -7.58
N THR A 34 3.12 -2.40 -8.00
CA THR A 34 3.48 -3.53 -7.15
C THR A 34 4.94 -3.39 -6.78
N TRP A 35 5.20 -3.36 -5.48
CA TRP A 35 6.53 -3.50 -4.93
C TRP A 35 6.67 -4.89 -4.30
N GLU A 36 7.77 -5.56 -4.61
CA GLU A 36 8.15 -6.84 -4.02
C GLU A 36 9.55 -6.70 -3.39
N HIS A 37 9.70 -7.18 -2.17
CA HIS A 37 11.00 -7.20 -1.50
C HIS A 37 11.90 -8.27 -2.14
N PRO A 38 13.23 -8.06 -2.26
CA PRO A 38 14.14 -9.01 -2.90
C PRO A 38 14.20 -10.42 -2.27
N ASP A 39 13.70 -10.58 -1.04
CA ASP A 39 13.60 -11.91 -0.41
C ASP A 39 12.38 -12.73 -0.85
N GLY A 40 11.49 -12.13 -1.66
CA GLY A 40 10.27 -12.77 -2.18
C GLY A 40 9.20 -13.04 -1.12
N ARG A 41 9.34 -12.50 0.09
CA ARG A 41 8.42 -12.79 1.23
C ARG A 41 7.45 -11.66 1.50
N ARG A 42 7.62 -10.51 0.86
CA ARG A 42 6.92 -9.28 1.20
C ARG A 42 6.54 -8.54 -0.06
N SER A 43 5.31 -8.06 -0.14
CA SER A 43 4.87 -7.23 -1.25
C SER A 43 3.77 -6.27 -0.84
N LEU A 44 3.70 -5.14 -1.55
CA LEU A 44 2.62 -4.18 -1.51
C LEU A 44 2.12 -3.95 -2.93
N HIS A 45 0.80 -4.00 -3.13
CA HIS A 45 0.14 -3.65 -4.39
C HIS A 45 -0.80 -2.48 -4.13
N LEU A 46 -0.45 -1.31 -4.65
CA LEU A 46 -1.14 -0.04 -4.45
C LEU A 46 -1.98 0.28 -5.69
N VAL A 47 -3.21 0.74 -5.51
CA VAL A 47 -4.13 1.14 -6.59
C VAL A 47 -4.64 2.55 -6.36
N TRP A 48 -4.71 3.35 -7.42
CA TRP A 48 -5.19 4.74 -7.38
C TRP A 48 -5.87 5.17 -8.68
N GLU A 49 -6.61 6.28 -8.64
CA GLU A 49 -7.19 6.91 -9.83
C GLU A 49 -6.10 7.64 -10.65
N LYS A 50 -5.95 7.36 -11.95
CA LYS A 50 -4.89 7.93 -12.81
C LYS A 50 -4.81 9.45 -12.77
N VAL A 51 -5.96 10.12 -12.87
CA VAL A 51 -6.05 11.57 -13.05
C VAL A 51 -6.00 12.32 -11.72
N SER A 52 -6.87 11.96 -10.78
CA SER A 52 -6.96 12.64 -9.48
C SER A 52 -5.81 12.25 -8.54
N ARG A 53 -5.14 11.12 -8.83
CA ARG A 53 -4.19 10.45 -7.96
C ARG A 53 -4.77 10.06 -6.61
N ARG A 54 -6.10 9.97 -6.48
CA ARG A 54 -6.76 9.52 -5.25
C ARG A 54 -6.41 8.07 -4.98
N PHE A 55 -5.89 7.79 -3.79
CA PHE A 55 -5.62 6.44 -3.33
C PHE A 55 -6.93 5.64 -3.18
N LEU A 56 -6.95 4.44 -3.76
CA LEU A 56 -8.13 3.57 -3.76
C LEU A 56 -7.95 2.39 -2.82
N GLY A 57 -6.76 1.81 -2.74
CA GLY A 57 -6.51 0.69 -1.84
C GLY A 57 -5.13 0.07 -1.95
N VAL A 58 -4.86 -0.84 -1.02
CA VAL A 58 -3.61 -1.62 -0.96
C VAL A 58 -3.90 -3.08 -0.66
N ASN A 59 -3.16 -3.99 -1.30
CA ASN A 59 -2.94 -5.34 -0.80
C ASN A 59 -1.53 -5.42 -0.23
N ALA A 60 -1.39 -6.05 0.93
CA ALA A 60 -0.11 -6.29 1.59
C ALA A 60 0.04 -7.77 1.90
N LEU A 61 1.18 -8.33 1.54
CA LEU A 61 1.54 -9.72 1.84
C LEU A 61 2.87 -9.73 2.58
N GLY A 62 2.95 -10.46 3.70
CA GLY A 62 4.15 -10.55 4.53
C GLY A 62 4.56 -9.22 5.20
N VAL A 63 3.67 -8.23 5.17
CA VAL A 63 3.89 -6.88 5.70
C VAL A 63 2.79 -6.54 6.68
N ARG A 64 3.17 -6.03 7.86
CA ARG A 64 2.25 -5.51 8.87
C ARG A 64 2.02 -4.00 8.71
N LEU A 65 0.86 -3.65 8.21
CA LEU A 65 0.35 -2.30 8.08
C LEU A 65 -0.48 -1.90 9.31
N ARG A 66 -0.36 -0.64 9.73
CA ARG A 66 -1.19 -0.02 10.77
C ARG A 66 -2.56 0.32 10.20
N HIS A 67 -3.61 -0.33 10.73
CA HIS A 67 -4.98 -0.14 10.29
C HIS A 67 -5.40 1.33 10.34
N GLU A 68 -5.09 2.03 11.43
CA GLU A 68 -5.51 3.41 11.65
C GLU A 68 -4.96 4.38 10.59
N VAL A 69 -3.78 4.08 10.05
CA VAL A 69 -3.14 4.94 9.04
C VAL A 69 -3.83 4.77 7.68
N PHE A 70 -4.08 3.53 7.25
CA PHE A 70 -4.76 3.28 5.97
C PHE A 70 -6.25 3.61 6.03
N ASP A 71 -6.92 3.38 7.16
CA ASP A 71 -8.31 3.82 7.37
C ASP A 71 -8.42 5.35 7.24
N ALA A 72 -7.52 6.11 7.88
CA ALA A 72 -7.48 7.56 7.77
C ALA A 72 -7.25 8.03 6.32
N TRP A 73 -6.24 7.50 5.63
CA TRP A 73 -5.98 7.87 4.24
C TRP A 73 -7.15 7.59 3.30
N LEU A 74 -7.86 6.48 3.50
CA LEU A 74 -9.03 6.14 2.70
C LEU A 74 -10.22 7.05 3.01
N ARG A 75 -10.43 7.42 4.28
CA ARG A 75 -11.49 8.36 4.69
C ARG A 75 -11.24 9.78 4.19
N GLU A 76 -9.99 10.22 4.25
CA GLU A 76 -9.58 11.57 3.87
C GLU A 76 -9.43 11.73 2.35
N GLY A 77 -9.44 10.62 1.59
CA GLY A 77 -9.22 10.64 0.15
C GLY A 77 -7.80 11.09 -0.20
N ALA A 78 -6.81 10.63 0.57
CA ALA A 78 -5.41 10.97 0.38
C ALA A 78 -4.93 10.65 -1.06
N SER A 79 -3.97 11.44 -1.57
CA SER A 79 -3.31 11.09 -2.82
C SER A 79 -2.33 9.94 -2.62
N ILE A 80 -2.11 9.15 -3.66
CA ILE A 80 -1.09 8.11 -3.63
C ILE A 80 0.32 8.67 -3.37
N ASP A 81 0.62 9.92 -3.74
CA ASP A 81 1.89 10.57 -3.39
C ASP A 81 2.03 10.75 -1.86
N ALA A 82 0.95 11.18 -1.20
CA ALA A 82 0.91 11.33 0.26
C ALA A 82 1.03 9.97 0.96
N VAL A 83 0.39 8.93 0.42
CA VAL A 83 0.50 7.55 0.91
C VAL A 83 1.95 7.07 0.82
N VAL A 84 2.58 7.18 -0.35
CA VAL A 84 3.97 6.74 -0.57
C VAL A 84 4.95 7.51 0.32
N ALA A 85 4.82 8.85 0.40
CA ALA A 85 5.64 9.68 1.29
C ALA A 85 5.42 9.36 2.78
N GLY A 86 4.23 8.87 3.15
CA GLY A 86 3.84 8.54 4.51
C GLY A 86 4.05 7.08 4.90
N LEU A 87 4.55 6.21 4.02
CA LEU A 87 4.66 4.76 4.28
C LEU A 87 5.48 4.41 5.54
N GLU A 88 6.47 5.24 5.91
CA GLU A 88 7.21 5.05 7.18
C GLU A 88 6.29 5.07 8.41
N ARG A 89 5.24 5.91 8.39
CA ARG A 89 4.25 6.01 9.48
C ARG A 89 3.29 4.82 9.50
N ALA A 90 3.10 4.18 8.35
CA ALA A 90 2.13 3.10 8.18
C ALA A 90 2.67 1.73 8.60
N HIS A 91 3.99 1.61 8.82
CA HIS A 91 4.61 0.34 9.17
C HIS A 91 4.61 0.05 10.66
N PHE A 92 4.27 -1.20 11.01
CA PHE A 92 4.21 -1.64 12.39
C PHE A 92 5.59 -2.01 12.96
N ASP A 93 6.40 -2.77 12.22
CA ASP A 93 7.70 -3.31 12.67
C ASP A 93 8.89 -2.37 12.39
N PRO A 94 9.51 -1.76 13.43
CA PRO A 94 10.56 -0.75 13.27
C PRO A 94 11.89 -1.31 12.74
N GLU A 95 12.21 -2.57 13.06
CA GLU A 95 13.52 -3.20 12.82
C GLU A 95 13.83 -3.43 11.33
N PHE A 96 12.82 -3.53 10.49
CA PHE A 96 12.99 -3.73 9.05
C PHE A 96 12.68 -2.48 8.24
N HIS A 97 12.21 -1.38 8.87
CA HIS A 97 11.45 -0.34 8.18
C HIS A 97 12.24 0.56 7.22
N ARG A 98 13.48 0.93 7.56
CA ARG A 98 14.17 2.02 6.84
C ARG A 98 14.59 1.66 5.42
N ARG A 99 14.93 0.39 5.16
CA ARG A 99 15.52 -0.01 3.88
C ARG A 99 14.45 -0.17 2.81
N TYR A 100 13.40 -0.93 3.10
CA TYR A 100 12.41 -1.22 2.07
C TYR A 100 11.44 -0.06 1.80
N VAL A 101 11.11 0.81 2.78
CA VAL A 101 10.27 1.99 2.51
C VAL A 101 10.96 2.91 1.50
N ARG A 102 12.27 3.08 1.66
CA ARG A 102 13.10 3.79 0.68
C ARG A 102 13.08 3.09 -0.67
N ASP A 103 13.29 1.78 -0.73
CA ASP A 103 13.29 1.03 -1.98
C ASP A 103 11.94 1.12 -2.70
N LEU A 104 10.82 1.05 -1.96
CA LEU A 104 9.48 1.22 -2.51
C LEU A 104 9.27 2.63 -3.03
N ALA A 105 9.59 3.65 -2.22
CA ALA A 105 9.47 5.04 -2.66
C ALA A 105 10.32 5.31 -3.91
N GLN A 106 11.53 4.77 -3.98
CA GLN A 106 12.40 4.85 -5.17
C GLN A 106 11.79 4.13 -6.37
N SER A 107 11.19 2.94 -6.18
CA SER A 107 10.51 2.23 -7.27
C SER A 107 9.28 2.97 -7.80
N PHE A 108 8.72 3.88 -7.01
CA PHE A 108 7.56 4.69 -7.35
C PHE A 108 7.94 5.99 -8.08
N MET A 109 9.19 6.46 -7.92
CA MET A 109 9.70 7.61 -8.67
C MET A 109 10.13 7.15 -10.08
N PRO A 110 9.83 7.91 -11.13
CA PRO A 110 10.40 7.63 -12.44
C PRO A 110 11.94 7.70 -12.32
N VAL A 111 12.63 6.66 -12.80
CA VAL A 111 14.08 6.70 -12.97
C VAL A 111 14.37 7.84 -13.94
N VAL A 112 14.85 8.97 -13.42
CA VAL A 112 15.43 10.01 -14.28
C VAL A 112 16.79 9.46 -14.73
N PRO A 113 16.99 9.21 -16.04
CA PRO A 113 18.24 8.68 -16.55
C PRO A 113 19.42 9.63 -16.36
#